data_AF-A0A969ZBF2-F1
#
_entry.id   AF-A0A969ZBF2-F1
#
_cell.length_a   1.000
_cell.length_b   1.000
_cell.length_c   1.000
_cell.angle_alpha   90.00
_cell.angle_beta   90.00
_cell.angle_gamma   90.00
#
_symmetry.space_group_name_H-M   'P 1'
#
loop_
_entity.id
_entity.type
_entity.pdbx_description
1 polymer ?
#
loop_
_entity_poly.entity_id
_entity_poly.type
_entity_poly.pdbx_seq_one_letter_code
_entity_poly.pdbx_strand_id
1 'polypeptide(L)'
;MITETIGDRSVVKKILLSLIRFYKKNISPVLGNNCRFTPTCSEYAYEAIDTRGVFIGLLLSLWRFLRCNPLNRRYGYDPVPKRRAES
;
A
#
# COMPACT_ATOMS: atom_id res chain seq x y z
N MET A 1 6.77 6.16 24.15
CA MET A 1 7.71 5.04 24.35
C MET A 1 7.09 3.70 23.89
N ILE A 2 6.48 3.63 22.70
CA ILE A 2 5.99 2.35 22.10
C ILE A 2 6.05 2.37 20.55
N THR A 3 6.89 3.22 19.96
CA THR A 3 6.94 3.42 18.48
C THR A 3 8.31 3.18 17.87
N GLU A 4 9.22 2.62 18.64
CA GLU A 4 10.56 2.23 18.20
C GLU A 4 10.65 0.71 18.38
N THR A 5 11.18 -0.03 17.40
CA THR A 5 11.65 -1.43 17.49
C THR A 5 10.81 -2.63 16.99
N ILE A 6 9.89 -2.50 16.01
CA ILE A 6 9.44 -3.72 15.27
C ILE A 6 9.39 -3.48 13.76
N GLY A 7 10.52 -3.76 13.09
CA GLY A 7 10.48 -4.24 11.71
C GLY A 7 11.27 -3.48 10.64
N ASP A 8 12.22 -2.60 10.99
CA ASP A 8 13.21 -2.09 10.02
C ASP A 8 14.29 -3.15 9.73
N ARG A 9 13.88 -4.35 9.31
CA ARG A 9 14.77 -5.28 8.63
C ARG A 9 14.64 -4.98 7.15
N SER A 10 15.63 -4.28 6.60
CA SER A 10 15.77 -3.99 5.17
C SER A 10 15.40 -5.17 4.25
N VAL A 11 15.59 -6.42 4.69
CA VAL A 11 15.25 -7.63 3.95
C VAL A 11 13.73 -7.85 3.83
N VAL A 12 12.97 -7.77 4.92
CA VAL A 12 11.52 -8.05 4.91
C VAL A 12 10.77 -7.01 4.08
N LYS A 13 11.11 -5.72 4.26
CA LYS A 13 10.58 -4.62 3.43
C LYS A 13 10.87 -4.88 1.95
N LYS A 14 12.12 -5.21 1.60
CA LYS A 14 12.52 -5.49 0.21
C LYS A 14 11.79 -6.70 -0.38
N ILE A 15 11.61 -7.77 0.40
CA ILE A 15 10.87 -8.96 -0.03
C ILE A 15 9.41 -8.60 -0.33
N LEU A 16 8.72 -7.90 0.58
CA LEU A 16 7.33 -7.48 0.35
C LEU A 16 7.19 -6.55 -0.86
N LEU A 17 8.06 -5.54 -0.97
CA LEU A 17 8.03 -4.62 -2.11
C LEU A 17 8.32 -5.34 -3.44
N SER A 18 9.22 -6.33 -3.43
CA SER A 18 9.52 -7.17 -4.59
C SER A 18 8.33 -8.05 -4.98
N LEU A 19 7.66 -8.68 -4.00
CA LEU A 19 6.43 -9.44 -4.21
C LEU A 19 5.32 -8.57 -4.79
N ILE A 20 5.11 -7.37 -4.25
CA ILE A 20 4.10 -6.42 -4.76
C ILE A 20 4.45 -5.97 -6.19
N ARG A 21 5.72 -5.70 -6.49
CA ARG A 21 6.18 -5.39 -7.85
C ARG A 21 5.98 -6.56 -8.81
N PHE A 22 6.30 -7.78 -8.40
CA PHE A 22 6.10 -8.97 -9.21
C PHE A 22 4.62 -9.20 -9.48
N TYR A 23 3.78 -9.07 -8.44
CA TYR A 23 2.32 -9.11 -8.57
C TYR A 23 1.82 -8.03 -9.53
N LYS A 24 2.26 -6.77 -9.39
CA LYS A 24 1.90 -5.69 -10.32
C LYS A 24 2.31 -6.02 -11.76
N LYS A 25 3.52 -6.53 -11.99
CA LYS A 25 3.99 -6.81 -13.35
C LYS A 25 3.25 -7.98 -14.01
N ASN A 26 2.90 -9.02 -13.26
CA ASN A 26 2.29 -10.24 -13.79
C ASN A 26 0.75 -10.21 -13.76
N ILE A 27 0.15 -9.61 -12.73
CA ILE A 27 -1.31 -9.62 -12.49
C ILE A 27 -1.98 -8.31 -12.91
N SER A 28 -1.31 -7.15 -12.82
CA SER A 28 -1.90 -5.87 -13.25
C SER A 28 -2.36 -5.82 -14.72
N PRO A 29 -1.69 -6.45 -15.71
CA PRO A 29 -2.20 -6.45 -17.08
C PRO A 29 -3.45 -7.32 -17.24
N VAL A 30 -3.65 -8.31 -16.36
CA VAL A 30 -4.77 -9.27 -16.42
C VAL A 30 -5.99 -8.77 -15.65
N LEU A 31 -5.80 -7.97 -14.60
CA LEU A 31 -6.87 -7.58 -13.68
C LEU A 31 -7.61 -6.29 -14.07
N GLY A 32 -7.14 -5.50 -15.05
CA GLY A 32 -7.82 -4.26 -15.48
C GLY A 32 -8.00 -3.19 -14.37
N ASN A 33 -8.71 -2.11 -14.67
CA ASN A 33 -8.99 -1.01 -13.71
C ASN A 33 -10.09 -1.39 -12.70
N ASN A 34 -9.86 -2.42 -11.89
CA ASN A 34 -10.76 -2.77 -10.78
C ASN A 34 -10.60 -1.84 -9.55
N CYS A 35 -9.52 -1.06 -9.50
CA CYS A 35 -9.33 -0.08 -8.44
C CYS A 35 -10.17 1.17 -8.69
N ARG A 36 -11.09 1.48 -7.77
CA ARG A 36 -11.92 2.70 -7.80
C ARG A 36 -11.23 3.96 -7.29
N PHE A 37 -10.11 3.79 -6.59
CA PHE A 37 -9.31 4.88 -6.06
C PHE A 37 -8.01 5.00 -6.84
N THR A 38 -7.54 6.23 -7.01
CA THR A 38 -6.23 6.54 -7.59
C THR A 38 -5.32 7.07 -6.47
N PRO A 39 -4.07 6.58 -6.35
CA PRO A 39 -3.48 5.45 -7.08
C PRO A 39 -4.11 4.09 -6.71
N THR A 40 -3.84 3.06 -7.52
CA THR A 40 -4.41 1.71 -7.37
C THR A 40 -4.09 1.11 -6.00
N CYS A 41 -4.87 0.13 -5.53
CA CYS A 41 -4.65 -0.48 -4.21
C CYS A 41 -3.27 -1.11 -4.05
N SER A 42 -2.70 -1.67 -5.12
CA SER A 42 -1.35 -2.23 -5.14
C SER A 42 -0.26 -1.15 -5.08
N GLU A 43 -0.44 -0.04 -5.80
CA GLU A 43 0.46 1.11 -5.75
C GLU A 43 0.40 1.80 -4.38
N TYR A 44 -0.80 1.98 -3.84
CA TYR A 44 -1.00 2.47 -2.48
C TYR A 44 -0.31 1.57 -1.46
N ALA A 45 -0.40 0.24 -1.63
CA ALA A 45 0.25 -0.69 -0.71
C ALA A 45 1.78 -0.62 -0.78
N TYR A 46 2.32 -0.49 -1.99
CA TYR A 46 3.74 -0.28 -2.19
C TYR A 46 4.21 1.01 -1.48
N GLU A 47 3.54 2.12 -1.75
CA GLU A 47 3.90 3.44 -1.20
C GLU A 47 3.67 3.52 0.32
N ALA A 48 2.63 2.87 0.84
CA ALA A 48 2.35 2.82 2.28
C ALA A 48 3.42 2.01 3.03
N ILE A 49 3.82 0.86 2.51
CA ILE A 49 4.91 0.05 3.09
C ILE A 49 6.25 0.80 2.96
N ASP A 50 6.46 1.50 1.84
CA ASP A 50 7.70 2.22 1.60
C ASP A 50 7.88 3.42 2.55
N THR A 51 6.84 4.24 2.71
CA THR A 51 6.87 5.50 3.47
C THR A 51 6.55 5.34 4.95
N ARG A 52 5.59 4.48 5.32
CA ARG A 52 5.16 4.29 6.73
C ARG A 52 5.85 3.11 7.40
N GLY A 53 6.42 2.17 6.65
CA GLY A 53 6.99 0.93 7.15
C GLY A 53 6.01 -0.24 7.02
N VAL A 54 6.52 -1.47 7.16
CA VAL A 54 5.76 -2.70 6.84
C VAL A 54 4.45 -2.81 7.62
N PHE A 55 4.48 -2.61 8.95
CA PHE A 55 3.30 -2.79 9.81
C PHE A 55 2.20 -1.75 9.54
N ILE A 56 2.54 -0.45 9.62
CA ILE A 56 1.59 0.65 9.36
C ILE A 56 1.13 0.61 7.90
N GLY A 57 2.05 0.34 6.97
CA GLY A 57 1.76 0.25 5.55
C GLY A 57 0.76 -0.86 5.23
N LEU A 58 0.96 -2.05 5.81
CA LEU A 58 0.01 -3.16 5.68
C LEU A 58 -1.37 -2.81 6.25
N LEU A 59 -1.43 -2.20 7.43
CA LEU A 59 -2.71 -1.82 8.04
C LEU A 59 -3.48 -0.82 7.18
N LEU A 60 -2.82 0.24 6.67
CA LEU A 60 -3.41 1.22 5.76
C LEU A 60 -3.90 0.58 4.46
N SER A 61 -3.07 -0.30 3.89
CA SER A 61 -3.38 -1.01 2.65
C SER A 61 -4.60 -1.90 2.82
N LEU A 62 -4.63 -2.71 3.88
CA LEU A 62 -5.72 -3.63 4.18
C LEU A 62 -7.02 -2.87 4.40
N TRP A 63 -6.97 -1.76 5.14
CA TRP A 63 -8.13 -0.90 5.36
C TRP A 63 -8.65 -0.28 4.06
N ARG A 64 -7.78 -0.05 3.07
CA ARG A 64 -8.16 0.41 1.73
C ARG A 64 -8.69 -0.72 0.84
N PHE A 65 -8.13 -1.92 0.90
CA PHE A 65 -8.66 -3.09 0.19
C PHE A 65 -10.10 -3.39 0.62
N LEU A 66 -10.38 -3.38 1.92
CA LEU A 66 -11.73 -3.56 2.46
C LEU A 66 -12.73 -2.50 1.95
N ARG A 67 -12.26 -1.27 1.73
CA ARG A 67 -13.07 -0.19 1.16
C ARG A 67 -13.15 -0.24 -0.37
N CYS A 68 -12.21 -0.89 -1.04
CA CYS A 68 -12.18 -1.03 -2.50
C CYS A 68 -12.95 -2.27 -2.96
N ASN A 69 -14.25 -2.30 -2.66
CA ASN A 69 -15.18 -3.35 -3.10
C ASN A 69 -16.19 -2.78 -4.13
N PRO A 70 -16.65 -3.56 -5.13
CA PRO A 70 -17.67 -3.16 -6.11
C PRO A 70 -18.99 -2.61 -5.55
N LEU A 71 -19.30 -2.80 -4.26
CA LEU A 71 -20.49 -2.19 -3.62
C LEU A 71 -20.23 -0.79 -3.06
N ASN A 72 -18.97 -0.36 -2.89
CA ASN A 72 -18.66 0.95 -2.34
C ASN A 72 -18.67 2.03 -3.44
N ARG A 73 -19.61 2.99 -3.36
CA ARG A 73 -19.82 4.05 -4.37
C ARG A 73 -18.76 5.15 -4.37
N ARG A 74 -17.82 5.16 -3.42
CA ARG A 74 -16.73 6.15 -3.38
C ARG A 74 -15.67 5.83 -4.44
N TYR A 75 -15.39 6.82 -5.27
CA TYR A 75 -14.28 6.89 -6.21
C TYR A 75 -13.54 8.21 -5.97
N GLY A 76 -12.23 8.24 -6.16
CA GLY A 76 -11.46 9.47 -5.93
C GLY A 76 -9.96 9.26 -5.72
N TYR A 77 -9.28 10.38 -5.50
CA TYR A 77 -7.86 10.42 -5.20
C TYR A 77 -7.63 10.31 -3.69
N ASP A 78 -6.89 9.28 -3.27
CA ASP A 78 -6.52 9.06 -1.86
C ASP A 78 -5.01 8.71 -1.87
N PRO A 79 -4.10 9.67 -1.74
CA PRO A 79 -2.67 9.38 -1.71
C PRO A 79 -2.25 8.84 -0.34
N VAL A 80 -1.10 8.16 -0.26
CA VAL A 80 -0.55 7.78 1.04
C VAL A 80 -0.09 9.06 1.75
N PRO A 81 -0.50 9.29 3.01
CA PRO A 81 -0.03 10.44 3.76
C PRO A 81 1.46 10.31 4.06
N LYS A 82 2.26 11.23 3.48
CA LYS A 82 3.72 11.30 3.63
C LYS A 82 4.14 11.29 5.10
N ARG A 83 5.28 10.66 5.40
CA ARG A 83 5.84 10.63 6.74
C ARG A 83 6.29 12.05 7.10
N ARG A 84 5.90 12.54 8.27
CA ARG A 84 6.07 13.93 8.74
C ARG A 84 7.54 14.33 9.04
N ALA A 85 8.53 13.58 8.54
CA ALA A 85 9.95 13.78 8.83
C ALA A 85 10.66 14.73 7.85
N GLU A 86 9.92 15.31 6.91
CA GLU A 86 10.37 16.46 6.10
C GLU A 86 9.39 17.62 6.34
N SER A 87 9.49 18.24 7.52
CA SER A 87 9.22 19.66 7.86
C SER A 87 9.42 19.86 9.35
#